data_AF-A0A0V0SNR1-F1
#
_entry.id   AF-A0A0V0SNR1-F1
#
_cell.length_a   1.000
_cell.length_b   1.000
_cell.length_c   1.000
_cell.angle_alpha   90.00
_cell.angle_beta   90.00
_cell.angle_gamma   90.00
#
_symmetry.space_group_name_H-M   'P 1'
#
loop_
_entity.id
_entity.type
_entity.pdbx_description
1 polymer ?
#
loop_
_entity_poly.entity_id
_entity_poly.type
_entity_poly.pdbx_seq_one_letter_code
_entity_poly.pdbx_strand_id
1 'polypeptide(L)'
;LAVLANPSESQKESQPVKSSTVSPEDVARIYCAAKKCKGELEKMEKAKESEINALHLAYKFCKSKCIDVVLQSEVELQKAQKYFEKEYPKLVKERMLSDLQMEEEEEELLHEVETDIERQRHKKAVEQEKKRHKEAMKYVTKEGKKSEKERHKMAKKLLNEEHKRNKDQEEQRHNDEKERLKQKKEDLEKNSQK
;
A
#
# COMPACT_ATOMS: atom_id res chain seq x y z
N LEU A 1 14.43 -58.40 -48.16
CA LEU A 1 13.82 -59.18 -47.06
C LEU A 1 14.57 -58.83 -45.78
N ALA A 2 13.79 -58.64 -44.72
CA ALA A 2 14.10 -57.93 -43.48
C ALA A 2 15.22 -58.53 -42.59
N VAL A 3 15.69 -57.73 -41.62
CA VAL A 3 15.79 -57.99 -40.15
C VAL A 3 16.73 -56.90 -39.55
N LEU A 4 16.19 -55.86 -38.87
CA LEU A 4 16.14 -55.63 -37.40
C LEU A 4 17.51 -55.41 -36.72
N ALA A 5 17.75 -54.57 -35.72
CA ALA A 5 17.07 -53.45 -35.04
C ALA A 5 18.03 -52.92 -33.94
N ASN A 6 18.22 -51.59 -33.82
CA ASN A 6 18.52 -50.73 -32.64
C ASN A 6 19.67 -51.07 -31.64
N PRO A 7 20.11 -50.16 -30.73
CA PRO A 7 19.64 -48.80 -30.36
C PRO A 7 20.76 -47.72 -30.47
N SER A 8 20.56 -46.41 -30.29
CA SER A 8 20.51 -45.76 -28.96
C SER A 8 20.52 -44.22 -29.10
N GLU A 9 19.86 -43.56 -28.16
CA GLU A 9 20.13 -42.20 -27.68
C GLU A 9 20.00 -41.02 -28.67
N SER A 10 18.76 -40.61 -28.91
CA SER A 10 18.49 -39.18 -29.09
C SER A 10 18.47 -38.53 -27.70
N GLN A 11 19.60 -37.96 -27.33
CA GLN A 11 19.72 -37.01 -26.23
C GLN A 11 18.75 -35.84 -26.51
N LYS A 12 17.58 -35.87 -25.88
CA LYS A 12 16.85 -34.64 -25.58
C LYS A 12 17.64 -33.93 -24.49
N GLU A 13 18.57 -33.10 -24.92
CA GLU A 13 19.14 -32.01 -24.13
C GLU A 13 17.97 -31.29 -23.44
N SER A 14 17.81 -31.60 -22.16
CA SER A 14 16.89 -30.92 -21.28
C SER A 14 17.56 -29.58 -21.01
N GLN A 15 17.25 -28.58 -21.84
CA GLN A 15 17.65 -27.22 -21.54
C GLN A 15 17.17 -26.89 -20.12
N PRO A 16 18.05 -26.41 -19.23
CA PRO A 16 17.62 -26.02 -17.91
C PRO A 16 16.64 -24.87 -18.09
N VAL A 17 15.42 -25.09 -17.58
CA VAL A 17 14.44 -24.04 -17.35
C VAL A 17 15.18 -22.89 -16.69
N LYS A 18 15.14 -21.70 -17.29
CA LYS A 18 15.69 -20.47 -16.74
C LYS A 18 14.97 -20.18 -15.41
N SER A 19 15.42 -20.80 -14.33
CA SER A 19 15.17 -20.32 -12.99
C SER A 19 15.91 -18.99 -12.88
N SER A 20 15.18 -17.92 -12.60
CA SER A 20 15.79 -16.67 -12.15
C SER A 20 16.63 -17.05 -10.92
N THR A 21 17.95 -17.16 -11.11
CA THR A 21 18.83 -17.86 -10.19
C THR A 21 19.21 -16.88 -9.10
N VAL A 22 18.30 -16.71 -8.15
CA VAL A 22 18.59 -16.01 -6.89
C VAL A 22 19.78 -16.72 -6.25
N SER A 23 20.77 -15.94 -5.82
CA SER A 23 22.01 -16.50 -5.28
C SER A 23 21.72 -17.36 -4.03
N PRO A 24 22.46 -18.46 -3.80
CA PRO A 24 22.38 -19.21 -2.55
C PRO A 24 22.52 -18.32 -1.31
N GLU A 25 23.35 -17.29 -1.39
CA GLU A 25 23.53 -16.28 -0.35
C GLU A 25 22.26 -15.50 -0.06
N ASP A 26 21.51 -15.09 -1.08
CA ASP A 26 20.25 -14.35 -0.93
C ASP A 26 19.14 -15.25 -0.39
N VAL A 27 19.06 -16.50 -0.87
CA VAL A 27 18.14 -17.52 -0.34
C VAL A 27 18.41 -17.76 1.15
N ALA A 28 19.67 -17.92 1.54
CA ALA A 28 20.08 -18.07 2.93
C ALA A 28 19.73 -16.83 3.77
N ARG A 29 20.02 -15.62 3.28
CA ARG A 29 19.68 -14.36 3.96
C ARG A 29 18.18 -14.24 4.22
N ILE A 30 17.35 -14.55 3.22
CA ILE A 30 15.90 -14.47 3.31
C ILE A 30 15.37 -15.53 4.28
N TYR A 31 15.80 -16.78 4.13
CA TYR A 31 15.39 -17.87 5.03
C TYR A 31 15.76 -17.58 6.48
N CYS A 32 16.97 -17.11 6.72
CA CYS A 32 17.43 -16.78 8.07
C CYS A 32 16.66 -15.62 8.68
N ALA A 33 16.43 -14.54 7.92
CA ALA A 33 15.68 -13.38 8.40
C ALA A 33 14.19 -13.70 8.64
N ALA A 34 13.53 -14.28 7.64
CA ALA A 34 12.07 -14.45 7.62
C ALA A 34 11.59 -15.70 8.39
N LYS A 35 12.44 -16.71 8.57
CA LYS A 35 12.05 -17.97 9.24
C LYS A 35 12.82 -18.21 10.55
N LYS A 36 14.15 -18.32 10.50
CA LYS A 36 14.94 -18.78 11.67
C LYS A 36 15.07 -17.73 12.76
N CYS A 37 15.27 -16.47 12.39
CA CYS A 37 15.48 -15.36 13.32
C CYS A 37 14.23 -14.50 13.53
N LYS A 38 13.08 -14.91 12.97
CA LYS A 38 11.81 -14.17 13.08
C LYS A 38 11.42 -13.89 14.54
N GLY A 39 11.67 -14.83 15.44
CA GLY A 39 11.35 -14.68 16.87
C GLY A 39 12.09 -13.54 17.56
N GLU A 40 13.31 -13.18 17.12
CA GLU A 40 14.01 -12.00 17.66
C GLU A 40 13.39 -10.70 17.15
N LEU A 41 12.82 -10.72 15.94
CA LEU A 41 12.11 -9.59 15.33
C LEU A 41 10.75 -9.35 16.02
N GLU A 42 10.00 -10.42 16.28
CA GLU A 42 8.73 -10.35 17.03
C GLU A 42 8.92 -9.88 18.48
N LYS A 43 10.08 -10.16 19.09
CA LYS A 43 10.44 -9.61 20.40
C LYS A 43 10.68 -8.10 20.33
N MET A 44 11.36 -7.61 19.29
CA MET A 44 11.60 -6.16 19.12
C MET A 44 10.28 -5.38 18.97
N GLU A 45 9.32 -5.92 18.21
CA GLU A 45 8.01 -5.26 17.99
C GLU A 45 7.23 -5.02 19.30
N LYS A 46 7.49 -5.82 20.34
CA LYS A 46 6.82 -5.74 21.65
C LYS A 46 7.71 -5.15 22.74
N ALA A 47 8.96 -4.83 22.42
CA ALA A 47 9.94 -4.39 23.40
C ALA A 47 9.77 -2.92 23.77
N LYS A 48 10.22 -2.58 24.98
CA LYS A 48 10.37 -1.17 25.36
C LYS A 48 11.56 -0.57 24.61
N GLU A 49 11.54 0.74 24.39
CA GLU A 49 12.60 1.46 23.67
C GLU A 49 14.01 1.19 24.24
N SER A 50 14.12 1.04 25.56
CA SER A 50 15.36 0.71 26.27
C SER A 50 15.96 -0.65 25.91
N GLU A 51 15.16 -1.58 25.39
CA GLU A 51 15.56 -2.96 25.09
C GLU A 51 15.82 -3.18 23.58
N ILE A 52 15.41 -2.23 22.73
CA ILE A 52 15.49 -2.34 21.27
C ILE A 52 16.93 -2.56 20.79
N ASN A 53 17.89 -1.81 21.34
CA ASN A 53 19.29 -1.91 20.89
C ASN A 53 19.89 -3.30 21.16
N ALA A 54 19.60 -3.89 22.32
CA ALA A 54 20.08 -5.23 22.67
C ALA A 54 19.44 -6.32 21.78
N LEU A 55 18.13 -6.22 21.56
CA LEU A 55 17.41 -7.15 20.68
C LEU A 55 17.82 -7.02 19.21
N HIS A 56 18.13 -5.81 18.75
CA HIS A 56 18.65 -5.59 17.41
C HIS A 56 20.03 -6.23 17.19
N LEU A 57 20.91 -6.16 18.21
CA LEU A 57 22.18 -6.88 18.18
C LEU A 57 21.98 -8.40 18.17
N ALA A 58 21.06 -8.91 19.00
CA ALA A 58 20.71 -10.34 19.03
C ALA A 58 20.17 -10.83 17.67
N TYR A 59 19.29 -10.05 17.04
CA TYR A 59 18.76 -10.34 15.71
C TYR A 59 19.87 -10.38 14.64
N LYS A 60 20.76 -9.37 14.62
CA LYS A 60 21.92 -9.34 13.70
C LYS A 60 22.82 -10.56 13.89
N PHE A 61 23.12 -10.90 15.13
CA PHE A 61 23.95 -12.07 15.46
C PHE A 61 23.30 -13.37 15.03
N CYS A 62 22.00 -13.56 15.32
CA CYS A 62 21.23 -14.71 14.85
C CYS A 62 21.30 -14.84 13.33
N LYS A 63 21.08 -13.74 12.60
CA LYS A 63 21.06 -13.73 11.14
C LYS A 63 22.41 -14.12 10.56
N SER A 64 23.51 -13.51 11.04
CA SER A 64 24.86 -13.82 10.56
C SER A 64 25.19 -15.29 10.78
N LYS A 65 25.01 -15.78 12.01
CA LYS A 65 25.31 -17.18 12.36
C LYS A 65 24.46 -18.16 11.55
N CYS A 66 23.19 -17.85 11.33
CA CYS A 66 22.30 -18.68 10.53
C CYS A 66 22.76 -18.76 9.06
N ILE A 67 23.15 -17.63 8.45
CA ILE A 67 23.61 -17.60 7.06
C ILE A 67 24.83 -18.52 6.89
N ASP A 68 25.82 -18.42 7.78
CA ASP A 68 27.01 -19.26 7.74
C ASP A 68 26.65 -20.75 7.79
N VAL A 69 25.74 -21.13 8.70
CA VAL A 69 25.27 -22.52 8.84
C VAL A 69 24.54 -23.01 7.59
N VAL A 70 23.69 -22.18 6.99
CA VAL A 70 22.93 -22.55 5.79
C VAL A 70 23.87 -22.72 4.59
N LEU A 71 24.85 -21.84 4.41
CA LEU A 71 25.78 -21.91 3.28
C LEU A 71 26.79 -23.05 3.40
N GLN A 72 27.14 -23.47 4.63
CA GLN A 72 28.04 -24.60 4.86
C GLN A 72 27.34 -25.97 4.80
N SER A 73 26.00 -26.01 4.73
CA SER A 73 25.23 -27.25 4.77
C SER A 73 24.30 -27.37 3.56
N GLU A 74 24.58 -28.31 2.66
CA GLU A 74 23.73 -28.58 1.50
C GLU A 74 22.29 -28.91 1.89
N VAL A 75 22.09 -29.64 2.99
CA VAL A 75 20.76 -30.00 3.51
C VAL A 75 20.00 -28.76 3.99
N GLU A 76 20.64 -27.84 4.73
CA GLU A 76 19.96 -26.60 5.15
C GLU A 76 19.74 -25.65 3.96
N LEU A 77 20.66 -25.60 2.99
CA LEU A 77 20.48 -24.81 1.78
C LEU A 77 19.29 -25.30 0.94
N GLN A 78 19.11 -26.61 0.78
CA GLN A 78 17.93 -27.17 0.11
C GLN A 78 16.62 -26.84 0.86
N LYS A 79 16.63 -26.87 2.19
CA LYS A 79 15.46 -26.42 2.99
C LYS A 79 15.17 -24.93 2.78
N ALA A 80 16.21 -24.10 2.76
CA ALA A 80 16.10 -22.66 2.51
C ALA A 80 15.54 -22.38 1.11
N GLN A 81 16.01 -23.11 0.10
CA GLN A 81 15.51 -23.02 -1.28
C GLN A 81 14.02 -23.37 -1.35
N LYS A 82 13.61 -24.50 -0.73
CA LYS A 82 12.21 -24.90 -0.68
C LYS A 82 11.32 -23.86 0.02
N TYR A 83 11.82 -23.25 1.09
CA TYR A 83 11.11 -22.16 1.76
C TYR A 83 10.98 -20.94 0.83
N PHE A 84 12.07 -20.53 0.19
CA PHE A 84 12.12 -19.39 -0.73
C PHE A 84 11.15 -19.56 -1.90
N GLU A 85 11.02 -20.76 -2.45
CA GLU A 85 10.14 -21.03 -3.59
C GLU A 85 8.66 -21.16 -3.22
N LYS A 86 8.35 -21.67 -2.02
CA LYS A 86 6.97 -22.08 -1.67
C LYS A 86 6.31 -21.28 -0.55
N GLU A 87 7.07 -20.97 0.50
CA GLU A 87 6.53 -20.32 1.70
C GLU A 87 6.75 -18.81 1.66
N TYR A 88 7.95 -18.36 1.26
CA TYR A 88 8.28 -16.94 1.24
C TYR A 88 7.36 -16.09 0.35
N PRO A 89 6.96 -16.53 -0.87
CA PRO A 89 6.05 -15.74 -1.71
C PRO A 89 4.67 -15.58 -1.07
N LYS A 90 4.21 -16.58 -0.31
CA LYS A 90 2.94 -16.51 0.45
C LYS A 90 3.04 -15.47 1.56
N LEU A 91 4.13 -15.48 2.32
CA LEU A 91 4.38 -14.52 3.38
C LEU A 91 4.46 -13.08 2.85
N VAL A 92 5.15 -12.87 1.71
CA VAL A 92 5.22 -11.56 1.05
C VAL A 92 3.82 -11.13 0.61
N LYS A 93 3.05 -12.02 0.00
CA LYS A 93 1.67 -11.74 -0.40
C LYS A 93 0.78 -11.37 0.79
N GLU A 94 0.81 -12.13 1.87
CA GLU A 94 0.05 -11.84 3.10
C GLU A 94 0.38 -10.45 3.64
N ARG A 95 1.66 -10.07 3.61
CA ARG A 95 2.08 -8.71 4.00
C ARG A 95 1.52 -7.64 3.07
N MET A 96 1.64 -7.84 1.75
CA MET A 96 1.11 -6.89 0.77
C MET A 96 -0.41 -6.73 0.86
N LEU A 97 -1.14 -7.79 1.20
CA LEU A 97 -2.58 -7.72 1.45
C LEU A 97 -2.89 -6.97 2.75
N SER A 98 -2.10 -7.18 3.81
CA SER A 98 -2.24 -6.40 5.04
C SER A 98 -1.94 -4.91 4.83
N ASP A 99 -0.90 -4.59 4.05
CA ASP A 99 -0.56 -3.21 3.70
C ASP A 99 -1.69 -2.55 2.88
N LEU A 100 -2.30 -3.29 1.96
CA LEU A 100 -3.48 -2.85 1.21
C LEU A 100 -4.70 -2.58 2.10
N GLN A 101 -4.95 -3.41 3.11
CA GLN A 101 -6.03 -3.18 4.06
C GLN A 101 -5.81 -1.87 4.83
N MET A 102 -4.57 -1.58 5.22
CA MET A 102 -4.23 -0.31 5.86
C MET A 102 -4.39 0.87 4.88
N GLU A 103 -4.01 0.71 3.60
CA GLU A 103 -4.26 1.72 2.55
C GLU A 103 -5.78 1.99 2.39
N GLU A 104 -6.62 0.95 2.40
CA GLU A 104 -8.09 1.07 2.33
C GLU A 104 -8.66 1.83 3.55
N GLU A 105 -8.22 1.50 4.76
CA GLU A 105 -8.64 2.18 5.99
C GLU A 105 -8.19 3.66 6.02
N GLU A 106 -6.96 3.93 5.59
CA GLU A 106 -6.41 5.29 5.51
C GLU A 106 -7.21 6.14 4.52
N GLU A 107 -7.54 5.59 3.35
CA GLU A 107 -8.33 6.28 2.33
C GLU A 107 -9.74 6.64 2.82
N GLU A 108 -10.40 5.76 3.58
CA GLU A 108 -11.70 6.07 4.20
C GLU A 108 -11.61 7.22 5.20
N LEU A 109 -10.57 7.23 6.05
CA LEU A 109 -10.34 8.31 7.01
C LEU A 109 -10.01 9.64 6.31
N LEU A 110 -9.21 9.60 5.24
CA LEU A 110 -8.88 10.78 4.45
C LEU A 110 -10.14 11.38 3.82
N HIS A 111 -10.99 10.55 3.21
CA HIS A 111 -12.24 11.01 2.61
C HIS A 111 -13.18 11.69 3.63
N GLU A 112 -13.31 11.14 4.83
CA GLU A 112 -14.07 11.75 5.92
C GLU A 112 -13.51 13.12 6.31
N VAL A 113 -12.18 13.20 6.51
CA VAL A 113 -11.48 14.43 6.87
C VAL A 113 -11.64 15.50 5.78
N GLU A 114 -11.46 15.13 4.51
CA GLU A 114 -11.60 16.07 3.39
C GLU A 114 -13.03 16.61 3.26
N THR A 115 -14.02 15.72 3.41
CA THR A 115 -15.44 16.10 3.42
C THR A 115 -15.76 17.07 4.55
N ASP A 116 -15.23 16.84 5.75
CA ASP A 116 -15.44 17.71 6.90
C ASP A 116 -14.73 19.06 6.76
N ILE A 117 -13.51 19.07 6.21
CA ILE A 117 -12.78 20.29 5.88
C ILE A 117 -13.59 21.13 4.89
N GLU A 118 -14.11 20.53 3.82
CA GLU A 118 -14.91 21.23 2.82
C GLU A 118 -16.21 21.79 3.42
N ARG A 119 -16.92 21.02 4.25
CA ARG A 119 -18.10 21.52 5.00
C ARG A 119 -17.75 22.74 5.86
N GLN A 120 -16.64 22.69 6.59
CA GLN A 120 -16.21 23.81 7.42
C GLN A 120 -15.80 25.03 6.60
N ARG A 121 -15.09 24.83 5.48
CA ARG A 121 -14.71 25.90 4.53
C ARG A 121 -15.94 26.59 3.98
N HIS A 122 -16.91 25.83 3.47
CA HIS A 122 -18.16 26.39 2.96
C HIS A 122 -18.93 27.18 4.04
N LYS A 123 -19.07 26.62 5.25
CA LYS A 123 -19.72 27.31 6.38
C LYS A 123 -19.03 28.64 6.70
N LYS A 124 -17.70 28.67 6.76
CA LYS A 124 -16.92 29.90 7.01
C LYS A 124 -17.11 30.91 5.89
N ALA A 125 -17.05 30.49 4.62
CA ALA A 125 -17.24 31.36 3.46
C ALA A 125 -18.63 32.00 3.43
N VAL A 126 -19.68 31.22 3.71
CA VAL A 126 -21.06 31.72 3.79
C VAL A 126 -21.22 32.74 4.92
N GLU A 127 -20.66 32.47 6.11
CA GLU A 127 -20.72 33.42 7.23
C GLU A 127 -19.93 34.71 6.96
N GLN A 128 -18.77 34.61 6.30
CA GLN A 128 -17.98 35.77 5.89
C GLN A 128 -18.74 36.62 4.87
N GLU A 129 -19.37 35.99 3.88
CA GLU A 129 -20.18 36.68 2.87
C GLU A 129 -21.41 37.37 3.50
N LYS A 130 -22.09 36.73 4.46
CA LYS A 130 -23.16 37.37 5.23
C LYS A 130 -22.68 38.61 5.98
N LYS A 131 -21.51 38.53 6.64
CA LYS A 131 -20.91 39.66 7.36
C LYS A 131 -20.57 40.81 6.40
N ARG A 132 -19.91 40.50 5.28
CA ARG A 132 -19.59 41.46 4.20
C ARG A 132 -20.84 42.16 3.70
N HIS A 133 -21.89 41.40 3.37
CA HIS A 133 -23.14 41.97 2.87
C HIS A 133 -23.80 42.88 3.91
N LYS A 134 -23.88 42.45 5.18
CA LYS A 134 -24.46 43.26 6.27
C LYS A 134 -23.71 44.57 6.47
N GLU A 135 -22.39 44.55 6.37
CA GLU A 135 -21.56 45.74 6.45
C GLU A 135 -21.74 46.67 5.25
N ALA A 136 -21.69 46.13 4.03
CA ALA A 136 -21.92 46.89 2.80
C ALA A 136 -23.28 47.61 2.84
N MET A 137 -24.34 46.93 3.29
CA MET A 137 -25.69 47.48 3.40
C MET A 137 -25.83 48.69 4.34
N LYS A 138 -24.88 48.92 5.26
CA LYS A 138 -24.87 50.10 6.15
C LYS A 138 -24.43 51.37 5.41
N TYR A 139 -23.53 51.25 4.45
CA TYR A 139 -22.85 52.39 3.81
C TYR A 139 -23.40 52.72 2.41
N VAL A 140 -24.18 51.83 1.80
CA VAL A 140 -24.75 52.05 0.45
C VAL A 140 -26.01 52.93 0.47
N THR A 141 -26.15 53.75 -0.58
CA THR A 141 -27.34 54.58 -0.86
C THR A 141 -28.58 53.72 -1.15
N LYS A 142 -29.78 54.33 -1.18
CA LYS A 142 -31.03 53.61 -1.49
C LYS A 142 -30.96 52.85 -2.83
N GLU A 143 -30.37 53.45 -3.86
CA GLU A 143 -30.16 52.81 -5.16
C GLU A 143 -29.07 51.72 -5.09
N GLY A 144 -27.98 51.97 -4.36
CA GLY A 144 -26.91 51.01 -4.13
C GLY A 144 -27.35 49.73 -3.38
N LYS A 145 -28.35 49.83 -2.50
CA LYS A 145 -28.92 48.67 -1.78
C LYS A 145 -29.50 47.62 -2.71
N LYS A 146 -30.11 48.02 -3.83
CA LYS A 146 -30.67 47.07 -4.81
C LYS A 146 -29.55 46.31 -5.50
N SER A 147 -28.51 47.01 -5.94
CA SER A 147 -27.33 46.39 -6.57
C SER A 147 -26.59 45.44 -5.62
N GLU A 148 -26.40 45.83 -4.36
CA GLU A 148 -25.68 45.00 -3.38
C GLU A 148 -26.46 43.72 -3.01
N LYS A 149 -27.80 43.76 -2.96
CA LYS A 149 -28.62 42.55 -2.77
C LYS A 149 -28.45 41.54 -3.91
N GLU A 150 -28.42 42.01 -5.16
CA GLU A 150 -28.19 41.13 -6.32
C GLU A 150 -26.78 40.53 -6.29
N ARG A 151 -25.76 41.33 -5.93
CA ARG A 151 -24.38 40.84 -5.76
C ARG A 151 -24.30 39.75 -4.68
N HIS A 152 -24.92 39.97 -3.52
CA HIS A 152 -24.95 38.97 -2.44
C HIS A 152 -25.65 37.67 -2.87
N LYS A 153 -26.76 37.78 -3.61
CA LYS A 153 -27.48 36.62 -4.16
C LYS A 153 -26.60 35.83 -5.13
N MET A 154 -25.88 36.51 -6.02
CA MET A 154 -24.92 35.87 -6.94
C MET A 154 -23.77 35.22 -6.19
N ALA A 155 -23.17 35.91 -5.21
CA ALA A 155 -22.07 35.39 -4.39
C ALA A 155 -22.49 34.12 -3.64
N LYS A 156 -23.67 34.10 -3.02
CA LYS A 156 -24.20 32.91 -2.34
C LYS A 156 -24.43 31.75 -3.31
N LYS A 157 -24.91 32.02 -4.53
CA LYS A 157 -25.09 30.99 -5.56
C LYS A 157 -23.74 30.38 -5.97
N LEU A 158 -22.73 31.22 -6.21
CA LEU A 158 -21.37 30.78 -6.56
C LEU A 158 -20.73 29.93 -5.46
N LEU A 159 -20.85 30.35 -4.19
CA LEU A 159 -20.32 29.58 -3.05
C LEU A 159 -20.98 28.20 -2.91
N ASN A 160 -22.29 28.11 -3.18
CA ASN A 160 -23.00 26.83 -3.16
C ASN A 160 -22.60 25.92 -4.33
N GLU A 161 -22.43 26.50 -5.52
CA GLU A 161 -21.97 25.76 -6.70
C GLU A 161 -20.53 25.26 -6.53
N GLU A 162 -19.65 26.08 -5.95
CA GLU A 162 -18.27 25.69 -5.61
C GLU A 162 -18.25 24.56 -4.59
N HIS A 163 -19.00 24.68 -3.49
CA HIS A 163 -19.10 23.61 -2.49
C HIS A 163 -19.59 22.28 -3.10
N LYS A 164 -20.60 22.36 -3.98
CA LYS A 164 -21.09 21.19 -4.70
C LYS A 164 -20.00 20.57 -5.57
N ARG A 165 -19.30 21.37 -6.37
CA ARG A 165 -18.20 20.89 -7.23
C ARG A 165 -17.09 20.23 -6.42
N ASN A 166 -16.68 20.84 -5.30
CA ASN A 166 -15.63 20.30 -4.45
C ASN A 166 -16.05 18.96 -3.85
N LYS A 167 -17.31 18.84 -3.40
CA LYS A 167 -17.86 17.59 -2.89
C LYS A 167 -17.91 16.51 -3.97
N ASP A 168 -18.43 16.84 -5.15
CA ASP A 168 -18.53 15.90 -6.28
C ASP A 168 -17.12 15.43 -6.74
N GLN A 169 -16.14 16.33 -6.74
CA GLN A 169 -14.74 15.99 -7.07
C GLN A 169 -14.10 15.06 -6.04
N GLU A 170 -14.32 15.32 -4.75
CA GLU A 170 -13.76 14.49 -3.69
C GLU A 170 -14.40 13.10 -3.66
N GLU A 171 -15.72 13.01 -3.82
CA GLU A 171 -16.42 11.74 -3.97
C GLU A 171 -15.91 10.95 -5.19
N GLN A 172 -15.66 11.64 -6.31
CA GLN A 172 -15.08 10.99 -7.48
C GLN A 172 -13.66 10.44 -7.21
N ARG A 173 -12.77 11.24 -6.60
CA ARG A 173 -11.41 10.77 -6.26
C ARG A 173 -11.44 9.56 -5.34
N HIS A 174 -12.26 9.60 -4.30
CA HIS A 174 -12.38 8.50 -3.35
C HIS A 174 -12.85 7.20 -4.02
N ASN A 175 -13.84 7.31 -4.93
CA ASN A 175 -14.32 6.15 -5.67
C ASN A 175 -13.27 5.59 -6.64
N ASP A 176 -12.54 6.45 -7.34
CA ASP A 176 -11.46 6.04 -8.25
C ASP A 176 -10.35 5.30 -7.47
N GLU A 177 -10.02 5.80 -6.27
CA GLU A 177 -9.02 5.19 -5.39
C GLU A 177 -9.49 3.83 -4.83
N LYS A 178 -10.76 3.74 -4.42
CA LYS A 178 -11.37 2.46 -4.00
C LYS A 178 -11.31 1.39 -5.10
N GLU A 179 -11.62 1.75 -6.34
CA GLU A 179 -11.51 0.81 -7.46
C GLU A 179 -10.05 0.44 -7.76
N ARG A 180 -9.10 1.39 -7.63
CA ARG A 180 -7.67 1.11 -7.76
C ARG A 180 -7.19 0.09 -6.71
N LEU A 181 -7.56 0.27 -5.45
CA LEU A 181 -7.19 -0.61 -4.34
C LEU A 181 -7.79 -2.00 -4.51
N LYS A 182 -9.08 -2.07 -4.87
CA LYS A 182 -9.78 -3.31 -5.19
C LYS A 182 -9.12 -4.08 -6.33
N GLN A 183 -8.75 -3.40 -7.43
CA GLN A 183 -8.04 -4.03 -8.53
C GLN A 183 -6.67 -4.57 -8.09
N LYS A 184 -5.91 -3.79 -7.31
CA LYS A 184 -4.60 -4.20 -6.77
C LYS A 184 -4.73 -5.44 -5.88
N LYS A 185 -5.80 -5.53 -5.07
CA LYS A 185 -6.13 -6.71 -4.25
C LYS A 185 -6.46 -7.92 -5.12
N GLU A 186 -7.33 -7.77 -6.11
CA GLU A 186 -7.67 -8.86 -7.04
C GLU A 186 -6.44 -9.40 -7.77
N ASP A 187 -5.52 -8.52 -8.19
CA ASP A 187 -4.31 -8.92 -8.89
C ASP A 187 -3.35 -9.72 -7.99
N LEU A 188 -3.20 -9.32 -6.73
CA LEU A 188 -2.45 -10.08 -5.72
C LEU A 188 -3.09 -11.43 -5.40
N GLU A 189 -4.42 -11.49 -5.42
CA GLU A 189 -5.15 -12.74 -5.23
C GLU A 189 -5.00 -13.69 -6.43
N LYS A 190 -5.16 -13.19 -7.66
CA LYS A 190 -5.08 -13.97 -8.91
C LYS A 190 -3.67 -14.46 -9.23
N ASN A 191 -2.63 -13.67 -8.94
CA ASN A 191 -1.23 -14.07 -9.12
C ASN A 191 -0.79 -15.22 -8.19
N SER A 192 -1.69 -15.74 -7.36
CA SER A 192 -1.47 -16.88 -6.45
C SER A 192 -1.89 -18.24 -7.02
N GLN A 193 -2.51 -18.28 -8.20
CA GLN A 193 -3.00 -19.51 -8.84
C GLN A 193 -2.11 -20.02 -9.99
N LYS A 194 -1.00 -19.34 -10.29
CA LYS A 194 0.00 -19.75 -11.30
C LYS A 194 1.30 -20.16 -10.62
#